data_AF-A0A3M7TWM6-F1
#
_entry.id   AF-A0A3M7TWM6-F1
#
_cell.length_a   1.000
_cell.length_b   1.000
_cell.length_c   1.000
_cell.angle_alpha   90.00
_cell.angle_beta   90.00
_cell.angle_gamma   90.00
#
_symmetry.space_group_name_H-M   'P 1'
#
loop_
_entity.id
_entity.type
_entity.pdbx_description
1 polymer ?
#
loop_
_entity_poly.entity_id
_entity_poly.type
_entity_poly.pdbx_seq_one_letter_code
_entity_poly.pdbx_strand_id
1 'polypeptide(L)'
;MVTSFNVQSSEFPSLKSASYPILKAIGDHLNVDTAYVTNKGPTAIKVLRSFNKEEEIIPEGYEVEYGGTYCRLIITSEESQLTTPNLMKHEITSKLEVTGQLKLKGFLGVSLKNSEGEIFGTLCVMNKEETNFTDDDARYLNSMAEVLTYLIELDDVKNSMSYLTVPIVPLTKGVSVLPLQGILDDRRSARLMEAVLNHCVENKVGFFIVDVTGLIIVDSHFPVSLGKLLDALRVMGVKTLLTGVSGEMAREEVTNSRSLFGSTKTYSTMESALQSIGFHLVQNEQ
;
A
#
# COMPACT_ATOMS: atom_id res chain seq x y z
N MET A 1 -6.56 -19.99 -7.09
CA MET A 1 -5.16 -19.57 -7.32
C MET A 1 -5.20 -18.09 -7.63
N VAL A 2 -4.51 -17.29 -6.79
CA VAL A 2 -4.21 -15.86 -6.90
C VAL A 2 -5.39 -14.87 -6.79
N THR A 3 -5.60 -14.35 -5.59
CA THR A 3 -5.57 -12.92 -5.25
C THR A 3 -5.13 -12.85 -3.79
N SER A 4 -3.90 -12.41 -3.56
CA SER A 4 -3.36 -12.20 -2.23
C SER A 4 -3.15 -10.70 -2.08
N PHE A 5 -3.90 -10.05 -1.20
CA PHE A 5 -3.60 -8.71 -0.74
C PHE A 5 -2.17 -8.71 -0.19
N ASN A 6 -1.23 -8.13 -0.94
CA ASN A 6 0.18 -8.09 -0.57
C ASN A 6 0.44 -6.78 0.19
N VAL A 7 0.25 -6.80 1.50
CA VAL A 7 0.17 -5.59 2.33
C VAL A 7 1.49 -5.33 3.07
N GLN A 8 2.28 -4.39 2.57
CA GLN A 8 3.36 -3.76 3.34
C GLN A 8 3.05 -2.27 3.59
N SER A 9 2.65 -1.95 4.83
CA SER A 9 2.64 -0.70 5.63
C SER A 9 2.53 0.73 5.01
N SER A 10 2.55 0.91 3.69
CA SER A 10 2.61 2.19 2.98
C SER A 10 1.43 2.48 2.03
N GLU A 11 0.49 1.53 1.81
CA GLU A 11 -0.40 1.54 0.63
C GLU A 11 -1.78 2.23 0.74
N PHE A 12 -2.21 2.76 1.89
CA PHE A 12 -3.58 3.32 2.05
C PHE A 12 -3.60 4.80 2.48
N PRO A 13 -3.20 5.77 1.62
CA PRO A 13 -3.15 7.18 2.00
C PRO A 13 -4.53 7.78 2.31
N SER A 14 -5.59 7.35 1.62
CA SER A 14 -6.96 7.83 1.89
C SER A 14 -7.49 7.27 3.20
N LEU A 15 -7.26 5.98 3.47
CA LEU A 15 -7.54 5.41 4.80
C LEU A 15 -6.77 6.16 5.88
N LYS A 16 -5.45 6.37 5.72
CA LYS A 16 -4.62 7.03 6.73
C LYS A 16 -5.08 8.44 7.08
N SER A 17 -5.62 9.18 6.13
CA SER A 17 -6.06 10.58 6.29
C SER A 17 -7.48 10.71 6.84
N ALA A 18 -8.38 9.79 6.49
CA ALA A 18 -9.78 9.84 6.88
C ALA A 18 -10.12 8.96 8.10
N SER A 19 -9.33 7.94 8.41
CA SER A 19 -9.67 6.94 9.43
C SER A 19 -9.70 7.51 10.84
N TYR A 20 -8.80 8.43 11.20
CA TYR A 20 -8.74 8.93 12.58
C TYR A 20 -10.00 9.71 12.98
N PRO A 21 -10.51 10.67 12.19
CA PRO A 21 -11.80 11.30 12.46
C PRO A 21 -12.95 10.30 12.60
N ILE A 22 -12.98 9.26 11.75
CA ILE A 22 -13.99 8.20 11.80
C ILE A 22 -13.90 7.40 13.10
N LEU A 23 -12.70 6.92 13.45
CA LEU A 23 -12.46 6.15 14.66
C LEU A 23 -12.75 6.96 15.92
N LYS A 24 -12.40 8.24 15.92
CA LYS A 24 -12.77 9.15 17.01
C LYS A 24 -14.29 9.30 17.12
N ALA A 25 -15.01 9.47 16.01
CA ALA A 25 -16.47 9.58 16.03
C ALA A 25 -17.14 8.29 16.54
N ILE A 26 -16.61 7.12 16.18
CA ILE A 26 -17.03 5.82 16.75
C ILE A 26 -16.77 5.80 18.25
N GLY A 27 -15.57 6.21 18.68
CA GLY A 27 -15.16 6.31 20.08
C GLY A 27 -16.11 7.15 20.92
N ASP A 28 -16.45 8.34 20.42
CA ASP A 28 -17.34 9.29 21.07
C ASP A 28 -18.80 8.77 21.10
N HIS A 29 -19.28 8.15 20.00
CA HIS A 29 -20.66 7.67 19.89
C HIS A 29 -20.95 6.44 20.74
N LEU A 30 -20.07 5.44 20.70
CA LEU A 30 -20.20 4.20 21.46
C LEU A 30 -19.65 4.31 22.89
N ASN A 31 -19.08 5.47 23.25
CA ASN A 31 -18.40 5.72 24.51
C ASN A 31 -17.38 4.62 24.85
N VAL A 32 -16.44 4.40 23.94
CA VAL A 32 -15.39 3.38 24.06
C VAL A 32 -14.00 3.96 24.34
N ASP A 33 -13.15 3.18 25.00
CA ASP A 33 -11.78 3.56 25.33
C ASP A 33 -10.86 3.54 24.09
N THR A 34 -11.09 2.58 23.19
CA THR A 34 -10.31 2.44 21.96
C THR A 34 -11.15 1.94 20.80
N ALA A 35 -10.83 2.42 19.60
CA ALA A 35 -11.39 1.98 18.33
C ALA A 35 -10.26 1.84 17.31
N TYR A 36 -10.16 0.72 16.59
CA TYR A 36 -9.03 0.48 15.70
C TYR A 36 -9.38 -0.38 14.49
N VAL A 37 -8.62 -0.17 13.42
CA VAL A 37 -8.71 -0.92 12.16
C VAL A 37 -7.50 -1.81 12.02
N THR A 38 -7.75 -3.07 11.67
CA THR A 38 -6.70 -4.03 11.35
C THR A 38 -6.70 -4.40 9.88
N ASN A 39 -5.55 -4.88 9.42
CA ASN A 39 -5.41 -5.59 8.17
C ASN A 39 -5.00 -7.05 8.44
N LYS A 40 -5.63 -7.95 7.68
CA LYS A 40 -5.31 -9.37 7.65
C LYS A 40 -4.17 -9.59 6.64
N GLY A 41 -2.96 -9.79 7.16
CA GLY A 41 -1.84 -10.30 6.38
C GLY A 41 -1.88 -11.84 6.23
N PRO A 42 -0.91 -12.42 5.51
CA PRO A 42 -0.84 -13.86 5.26
C PRO A 42 -0.57 -14.68 6.53
N THR A 43 0.21 -14.16 7.47
CA THR A 43 0.63 -14.85 8.70
C THR A 43 0.28 -14.09 9.98
N ALA A 44 0.06 -12.78 9.86
CA ALA A 44 -0.16 -11.88 10.99
C ALA A 44 -1.29 -10.89 10.69
N ILE A 45 -1.84 -10.32 11.76
CA ILE A 45 -2.82 -9.24 11.72
C ILE A 45 -2.12 -7.99 12.24
N LYS A 46 -2.24 -6.91 11.48
CA LYS A 46 -1.58 -5.64 11.76
C LYS A 46 -2.60 -4.56 12.09
N VAL A 47 -2.36 -3.80 13.15
CA VAL A 47 -3.11 -2.57 13.44
C VAL A 47 -2.65 -1.49 12.46
N LEU A 48 -3.55 -1.02 11.61
CA LEU A 48 -3.26 0.06 10.68
C LEU A 48 -3.42 1.43 11.36
N ARG A 49 -4.52 1.59 12.10
CA ARG A 49 -4.96 2.87 12.67
C ARG A 49 -5.72 2.63 13.96
N SER A 50 -5.53 3.54 14.92
CA SER A 50 -6.18 3.44 16.23
C SER A 50 -6.55 4.83 16.77
N PHE A 51 -7.73 4.90 17.38
CA PHE A 51 -8.12 5.95 18.29
C PHE A 51 -8.03 5.40 19.72
N ASN A 52 -7.41 6.15 20.62
CA ASN A 52 -7.30 5.83 22.04
C ASN A 52 -7.68 7.08 22.85
N LYS A 53 -8.64 6.96 23.77
CA LYS A 53 -9.28 8.12 24.44
C LYS A 53 -8.38 8.82 25.45
N GLU A 54 -7.73 8.06 26.34
CA GLU A 54 -6.89 8.60 27.43
C GLU A 54 -5.47 8.05 27.39
N GLU A 55 -5.34 6.73 27.35
CA GLU A 55 -4.06 6.03 27.33
C GLU A 55 -3.93 5.22 26.03
N GLU A 56 -2.72 5.06 25.52
CA GLU A 56 -2.46 4.21 24.36
C GLU A 56 -2.65 2.73 24.73
N ILE A 57 -3.79 2.17 24.34
CA ILE A 57 -4.15 0.77 24.61
C ILE A 57 -3.72 -0.11 23.43
N ILE A 58 -4.03 0.34 22.22
CA ILE A 58 -3.69 -0.36 20.98
C ILE A 58 -2.80 0.58 20.15
N PRO A 59 -1.49 0.29 20.04
CA PRO A 59 -0.57 1.11 19.26
C PRO A 59 -0.68 0.80 17.76
N GLU A 60 -0.53 1.83 16.93
CA GLU A 60 -0.48 1.67 15.48
C GLU A 60 0.77 0.87 15.07
N GLY A 61 0.61 -0.02 14.08
CA GLY A 61 1.69 -0.89 13.61
C GLY A 61 1.90 -2.14 14.46
N TYR A 62 1.18 -2.30 15.57
CA TYR A 62 1.21 -3.54 16.36
C TYR A 62 0.77 -4.74 15.51
N GLU A 63 1.52 -5.83 15.59
CA GLU A 63 1.30 -7.05 14.81
C GLU A 63 1.18 -8.26 15.73
N VAL A 64 0.23 -9.13 15.43
CA VAL A 64 0.00 -10.38 16.16
C VAL A 64 -0.18 -11.53 15.19
N GLU A 65 0.44 -12.67 15.48
CA GLU A 65 0.25 -13.89 14.69
C GLU A 65 -1.21 -14.33 14.67
N TYR A 66 -1.66 -14.78 13.49
CA TYR A 66 -3.08 -15.02 13.21
C TYR A 66 -3.75 -15.99 14.20
N GLY A 67 -3.00 -16.98 14.69
CA GLY A 67 -3.51 -18.09 15.50
C GLY A 67 -4.21 -17.69 16.80
N GLY A 68 -3.85 -16.54 17.38
CA GLY A 68 -4.23 -16.15 18.76
C GLY A 68 -5.03 -14.85 18.91
N THR A 69 -5.68 -14.36 17.85
CA THR A 69 -6.32 -13.01 17.84
C THR A 69 -7.85 -13.06 17.90
N TYR A 70 -8.47 -12.01 18.45
CA TYR A 70 -9.93 -11.80 18.36
C TYR A 70 -10.40 -11.67 16.91
N CYS A 71 -9.56 -11.05 16.08
CA CYS A 71 -9.82 -10.85 14.67
C CYS A 71 -10.02 -12.18 13.94
N ARG A 72 -9.26 -13.24 14.29
CA ARG A 72 -9.50 -14.59 13.75
C ARG A 72 -10.93 -15.05 14.02
N LEU A 73 -11.43 -14.86 15.24
CA LEU A 73 -12.78 -15.30 15.64
C LEU A 73 -13.86 -14.57 14.84
N ILE A 74 -13.69 -13.26 14.61
CA ILE A 74 -14.57 -12.46 13.74
C ILE A 74 -14.52 -12.96 12.30
N ILE A 75 -13.32 -13.18 11.77
CA ILE A 75 -13.10 -13.57 10.36
C ILE A 75 -13.67 -14.96 10.08
N THR A 76 -13.63 -15.87 11.07
CA THR A 76 -14.12 -17.25 10.91
C THR A 76 -15.58 -17.44 11.34
N SER A 77 -16.22 -16.44 11.93
CA SER A 77 -17.62 -16.57 12.36
C SER A 77 -18.59 -16.39 11.20
N GLU A 78 -19.71 -17.12 11.22
CA GLU A 78 -20.76 -16.98 10.21
C GLU A 78 -21.37 -15.57 10.22
N GLU A 79 -21.57 -14.99 11.41
CA GLU A 79 -22.08 -13.63 11.56
C GLU A 79 -21.05 -12.54 11.23
N SER A 80 -19.78 -12.90 11.07
CA SER A 80 -18.68 -11.98 10.75
C SER A 80 -18.55 -10.79 11.72
N GLN A 81 -19.00 -11.02 12.95
CA GLN A 81 -18.92 -10.14 14.09
C GLN A 81 -18.59 -10.97 15.34
N LEU A 82 -18.09 -10.29 16.37
CA LEU A 82 -17.90 -10.86 17.70
C LEU A 82 -18.22 -9.77 18.72
N THR A 83 -19.11 -10.10 19.65
CA THR A 83 -19.47 -9.24 20.78
C THR A 83 -19.26 -10.01 22.06
N THR A 84 -18.59 -9.41 23.04
CA THR A 84 -18.53 -9.96 24.38
C THR A 84 -18.47 -8.85 25.44
N PRO A 85 -19.27 -8.97 26.52
CA PRO A 85 -19.18 -8.05 27.66
C PRO A 85 -17.84 -8.11 28.38
N ASN A 86 -17.18 -9.27 28.34
CA ASN A 86 -15.91 -9.49 29.00
C ASN A 86 -15.07 -10.56 28.28
N LEU A 87 -14.03 -10.11 27.59
CA LEU A 87 -13.03 -10.95 26.92
C LEU A 87 -12.38 -11.97 27.86
N MET A 88 -12.18 -11.63 29.13
CA MET A 88 -11.57 -12.49 30.16
C MET A 88 -12.50 -13.61 30.65
N LYS A 89 -13.83 -13.45 30.49
CA LYS A 89 -14.82 -14.44 30.93
C LYS A 89 -15.37 -15.30 29.79
N HIS A 90 -15.12 -14.90 28.56
CA HIS A 90 -15.66 -15.58 27.40
C HIS A 90 -14.84 -16.84 27.03
N GLU A 91 -15.52 -17.92 26.66
CA GLU A 91 -14.99 -19.30 26.63
C GLU A 91 -13.75 -19.48 25.75
N ILE A 92 -13.69 -18.73 24.65
CA ILE A 92 -12.63 -18.82 23.65
C ILE A 92 -11.60 -17.71 23.85
N THR A 93 -12.06 -16.47 24.07
CA THR A 93 -11.18 -15.29 24.14
C THR A 93 -10.33 -15.32 25.41
N SER A 94 -10.83 -15.82 26.53
CA SER A 94 -10.07 -15.92 27.78
C SER A 94 -8.79 -16.77 27.68
N LYS A 95 -8.70 -17.65 26.67
CA LYS A 95 -7.56 -18.54 26.41
C LYS A 95 -6.54 -17.95 25.44
N LEU A 96 -6.81 -16.77 24.87
CA LEU A 96 -5.92 -16.12 23.92
C LEU A 96 -4.81 -15.36 24.66
N GLU A 97 -3.59 -15.45 24.16
CA GLU A 97 -2.42 -14.80 24.78
C GLU A 97 -2.58 -13.28 24.88
N VAL A 98 -3.19 -12.67 23.86
CA VAL A 98 -3.45 -11.23 23.79
C VAL A 98 -4.38 -10.73 24.91
N THR A 99 -5.24 -11.60 25.44
CA THR A 99 -6.23 -11.26 26.47
C THR A 99 -5.59 -11.01 27.83
N GLY A 100 -4.54 -11.77 28.17
CA GLY A 100 -3.77 -11.56 29.39
C GLY A 100 -2.96 -10.26 29.42
N GLN A 101 -2.63 -9.72 28.24
CA GLN A 101 -1.77 -8.54 28.11
C GLN A 101 -2.56 -7.22 28.18
N LEU A 102 -3.71 -7.15 27.51
CA LEU A 102 -4.43 -5.89 27.31
C LEU A 102 -5.36 -5.49 28.49
N LYS A 103 -5.74 -6.43 29.37
CA LYS A 103 -6.67 -6.20 30.50
C LYS A 103 -8.01 -5.53 30.13
N LEU A 104 -8.44 -5.70 28.89
CA LEU A 104 -9.71 -5.17 28.38
C LEU A 104 -10.84 -6.16 28.63
N LYS A 105 -12.06 -5.65 28.84
CA LYS A 105 -13.25 -6.45 29.12
C LYS A 105 -14.23 -6.36 27.96
N GLY A 106 -14.89 -5.22 27.78
CA GLY A 106 -15.87 -5.04 26.70
C GLY A 106 -15.21 -5.10 25.33
N PHE A 107 -15.77 -5.89 24.41
CA PHE A 107 -15.31 -5.99 23.02
C PHE A 107 -16.49 -6.11 22.05
N LEU A 108 -16.41 -5.35 20.97
CA LEU A 108 -17.23 -5.51 19.79
C LEU A 108 -16.32 -5.36 18.56
N GLY A 109 -16.42 -6.28 17.62
CA GLY A 109 -15.69 -6.17 16.36
C GLY A 109 -16.44 -6.79 15.20
N VAL A 110 -16.25 -6.20 14.03
CA VAL A 110 -16.90 -6.56 12.77
C VAL A 110 -15.86 -6.71 11.66
N SER A 111 -16.16 -7.53 10.66
CA SER A 111 -15.30 -7.71 9.50
C SER A 111 -15.35 -6.51 8.55
N LEU A 112 -14.20 -6.14 7.98
CA LEU A 112 -14.11 -5.25 6.82
C LEU A 112 -14.09 -6.12 5.57
N LYS A 113 -15.20 -6.12 4.82
CA LYS A 113 -15.40 -6.97 3.63
C LYS A 113 -15.61 -6.12 2.40
N ASN A 114 -14.88 -6.44 1.34
CA ASN A 114 -15.11 -5.80 0.05
C ASN A 114 -16.41 -6.30 -0.60
N SER A 115 -16.79 -5.66 -1.70
CA SER A 115 -17.96 -6.02 -2.51
C SER A 115 -17.96 -7.47 -3.05
N GLU A 116 -16.80 -8.12 -3.11
CA GLU A 116 -16.63 -9.52 -3.53
C GLU A 116 -16.71 -10.52 -2.35
N GLY A 117 -16.86 -10.02 -1.12
CA GLY A 117 -16.91 -10.82 0.10
C GLY A 117 -15.54 -11.21 0.67
N GLU A 118 -14.45 -10.71 0.10
CA GLU A 118 -13.09 -10.90 0.62
C GLU A 118 -12.87 -10.03 1.86
N ILE A 119 -12.22 -10.62 2.87
CA ILE A 119 -12.01 -9.96 4.16
C ILE A 119 -10.65 -9.27 4.18
N PHE A 120 -10.68 -7.94 4.21
CA PHE A 120 -9.49 -7.11 4.35
C PHE A 120 -8.91 -7.15 5.77
N GLY A 121 -9.78 -7.22 6.78
CA GLY A 121 -9.40 -7.12 8.19
C GLY A 121 -10.62 -6.91 9.07
N THR A 122 -10.45 -6.21 10.20
CA THR A 122 -11.54 -5.96 11.15
C THR A 122 -11.55 -4.51 11.63
N LEU A 123 -12.73 -4.03 11.97
CA LEU A 123 -12.96 -2.82 12.76
C LEU A 123 -13.40 -3.27 14.16
N CYS A 124 -12.67 -2.84 15.18
CA CYS A 124 -12.90 -3.27 16.55
C CYS A 124 -12.99 -2.08 17.50
N VAL A 125 -13.80 -2.23 18.54
CA VAL A 125 -13.89 -1.30 19.68
C VAL A 125 -13.76 -2.06 21.00
N MET A 126 -13.16 -1.41 22.00
CA MET A 126 -12.93 -2.04 23.30
C MET A 126 -13.07 -1.06 24.46
N ASN A 127 -13.41 -1.65 25.62
CA ASN A 127 -13.45 -0.99 26.92
C ASN A 127 -12.62 -1.76 27.96
N LYS A 128 -12.02 -1.02 28.89
CA LYS A 128 -11.40 -1.55 30.11
C LYS A 128 -12.44 -2.17 31.04
N GLU A 129 -13.66 -1.64 31.03
CA GLU A 129 -14.78 -2.13 31.83
C GLU A 129 -15.73 -3.04 31.05
N GLU A 130 -16.51 -3.84 31.79
CA GLU A 130 -17.52 -4.71 31.19
C GLU A 130 -18.56 -3.86 30.47
N THR A 131 -18.81 -4.16 29.20
CA THR A 131 -19.69 -3.35 28.36
C THR A 131 -20.60 -4.25 27.55
N ASN A 132 -21.91 -4.12 27.75
CA ASN A 132 -22.91 -4.82 26.95
C ASN A 132 -23.22 -3.99 25.71
N PHE A 133 -22.58 -4.32 24.59
CA PHE A 133 -22.94 -3.75 23.30
C PHE A 133 -24.29 -4.31 22.83
N THR A 134 -25.13 -3.43 22.33
CA THR A 134 -26.45 -3.74 21.77
C THR A 134 -26.36 -4.10 20.28
N ASP A 135 -27.43 -4.66 19.74
CA ASP A 135 -27.52 -4.90 18.29
C ASP A 135 -27.49 -3.60 17.48
N ASP A 136 -27.94 -2.48 18.06
CA ASP A 136 -27.81 -1.15 17.44
C ASP A 136 -26.35 -0.70 17.36
N ASP A 137 -25.55 -0.96 18.40
CA ASP A 137 -24.11 -0.66 18.39
C ASP A 137 -23.39 -1.48 17.31
N ALA A 138 -23.75 -2.76 17.18
CA ALA A 138 -23.23 -3.63 16.13
C ALA A 138 -23.65 -3.16 14.73
N ARG A 139 -24.90 -2.74 14.52
CA ARG A 139 -25.37 -2.16 13.25
C ARG A 139 -24.63 -0.87 12.90
N TYR A 140 -24.44 0.01 13.89
CA TYR A 140 -23.69 1.24 13.72
C TYR A 140 -22.24 0.94 13.31
N LEU A 141 -21.57 0.03 14.03
CA LEU A 141 -20.19 -0.32 13.73
C LEU A 141 -20.05 -0.97 12.34
N ASN A 142 -21.00 -1.82 11.93
CA ASN A 142 -21.06 -2.36 10.57
C ASN A 142 -21.20 -1.26 9.51
N SER A 143 -22.06 -0.27 9.74
CA SER A 143 -22.22 0.87 8.81
C SER A 143 -20.91 1.66 8.66
N MET A 144 -20.18 1.86 9.76
CA MET A 144 -18.89 2.52 9.72
C MET A 144 -17.81 1.64 9.06
N ALA A 145 -17.90 0.33 9.22
CA ALA A 145 -17.03 -0.64 8.54
C ALA A 145 -17.23 -0.60 7.01
N GLU A 146 -18.46 -0.43 6.52
CA GLU A 146 -18.75 -0.23 5.10
C GLU A 146 -18.08 1.04 4.56
N VAL A 147 -18.19 2.16 5.28
CA VAL A 147 -17.54 3.44 4.90
C VAL A 147 -16.02 3.28 4.83
N LEU A 148 -15.41 2.64 5.83
CA LEU A 148 -13.97 2.39 5.83
C LEU A 148 -13.55 1.43 4.71
N THR A 149 -14.36 0.42 4.42
CA THR A 149 -14.10 -0.52 3.32
C THR A 149 -14.16 0.19 1.98
N TYR A 150 -15.11 1.09 1.77
CA TYR A 150 -15.15 1.91 0.56
C TYR A 150 -13.89 2.77 0.38
N LEU A 151 -13.35 3.34 1.47
CA LEU A 151 -12.08 4.08 1.42
C LEU A 151 -10.88 3.18 1.07
N ILE A 152 -10.88 1.94 1.55
CA ILE A 152 -9.85 0.94 1.22
C ILE A 152 -9.96 0.56 -0.26
N GLU A 153 -11.16 0.25 -0.76
CA GLU A 153 -11.40 -0.06 -2.17
C GLU A 153 -11.01 1.11 -3.08
N LEU A 154 -11.25 2.36 -2.67
CA LEU A 154 -10.82 3.55 -3.40
C LEU A 154 -9.30 3.65 -3.50
N ASP A 155 -8.57 3.38 -2.41
CA ASP A 155 -7.10 3.34 -2.43
C ASP A 155 -6.59 2.20 -3.33
N ASP A 156 -7.23 1.01 -3.29
CA ASP A 156 -6.89 -0.12 -4.16
C ASP A 156 -7.15 0.18 -5.63
N VAL A 157 -8.27 0.82 -5.96
CA VAL A 157 -8.59 1.27 -7.32
C VAL A 157 -7.57 2.31 -7.77
N LYS A 158 -7.24 3.30 -6.94
CA LYS A 158 -6.26 4.34 -7.28
C LYS A 158 -4.86 3.74 -7.51
N ASN A 159 -4.44 2.84 -6.65
CA ASN A 159 -3.18 2.10 -6.80
C ASN A 159 -3.22 1.24 -8.08
N SER A 160 -4.31 0.51 -8.31
CA SER A 160 -4.52 -0.31 -9.52
C SER A 160 -4.52 0.51 -10.81
N MET A 161 -5.13 1.70 -10.82
CA MET A 161 -5.07 2.62 -11.98
C MET A 161 -3.63 3.06 -12.27
N SER A 162 -2.82 3.31 -11.23
CA SER A 162 -1.39 3.59 -11.40
C SER A 162 -0.58 2.38 -11.92
N TYR A 163 -1.08 1.16 -11.69
CA TYR A 163 -0.52 -0.10 -12.18
C TYR A 163 -1.05 -0.53 -13.56
N LEU A 164 -2.17 0.02 -14.04
CA LEU A 164 -2.85 -0.38 -15.27
C LEU A 164 -2.37 0.35 -16.52
N THR A 165 -1.65 1.47 -16.37
CA THR A 165 -1.12 2.24 -17.50
C THR A 165 0.39 2.30 -17.40
N VAL A 166 1.10 1.82 -18.42
CA VAL A 166 2.53 2.12 -18.59
C VAL A 166 2.58 3.53 -19.19
N PRO A 167 2.98 4.56 -18.42
CA PRO A 167 2.74 5.96 -18.79
C PRO A 167 3.78 6.45 -19.80
N ILE A 168 3.89 5.81 -20.97
CA ILE A 168 4.86 6.23 -21.99
C ILE A 168 4.38 7.54 -22.61
N VAL A 169 5.19 8.60 -22.48
CA VAL A 169 4.91 9.91 -23.04
C VAL A 169 5.84 10.16 -24.23
N PRO A 170 5.35 10.15 -25.48
CA PRO A 170 6.14 10.55 -26.64
C PRO A 170 6.38 12.07 -26.58
N LEU A 171 7.64 12.51 -26.51
CA LEU A 171 7.97 13.93 -26.53
C LEU A 171 8.07 14.46 -27.96
N THR A 172 8.73 13.70 -28.83
CA THR A 172 8.85 13.98 -30.26
C THR A 172 9.27 12.71 -30.99
N LYS A 173 9.41 12.78 -32.32
CA LYS A 173 9.85 11.66 -33.13
C LYS A 173 11.19 11.10 -32.62
N GLY A 174 11.19 9.84 -32.24
CA GLY A 174 12.38 9.13 -31.78
C GLY A 174 12.75 9.38 -30.31
N VAL A 175 11.98 10.16 -29.55
CA VAL A 175 12.23 10.44 -28.12
C VAL A 175 10.97 10.18 -27.30
N SER A 176 11.08 9.36 -26.26
CA SER A 176 9.97 9.08 -25.33
C SER A 176 10.44 9.08 -23.89
N VAL A 177 9.51 9.36 -22.98
CA VAL A 177 9.74 9.36 -21.52
C VAL A 177 8.86 8.29 -20.88
N LEU A 178 9.40 7.62 -19.86
CA LEU A 178 8.66 6.76 -18.95
C LEU A 178 8.84 7.28 -17.52
N PRO A 179 7.88 8.05 -17.00
CA PRO A 179 7.80 8.34 -15.58
C PRO A 179 7.37 7.09 -14.82
N LEU A 180 8.24 6.60 -13.94
CA LEU A 180 7.93 5.52 -13.03
C LEU A 180 7.56 6.12 -11.66
N GLN A 181 6.38 5.77 -11.15
CA GLN A 181 5.88 6.21 -9.85
C GLN A 181 5.27 5.04 -9.08
N GLY A 182 5.42 5.05 -7.75
CA GLY A 182 4.87 4.04 -6.86
C GLY A 182 5.76 2.80 -6.71
N ILE A 183 5.13 1.63 -6.54
CA ILE A 183 5.83 0.35 -6.29
C ILE A 183 5.92 -0.46 -7.59
N LEU A 184 7.06 -1.11 -7.86
CA LEU A 184 7.23 -1.97 -9.04
C LEU A 184 7.33 -3.44 -8.59
N ASP A 185 6.22 -4.18 -8.70
CA ASP A 185 6.19 -5.63 -8.48
C ASP A 185 6.55 -6.41 -9.77
N ASP A 186 6.64 -7.74 -9.68
CA ASP A 186 6.96 -8.61 -10.81
C ASP A 186 5.93 -8.52 -11.95
N ARG A 187 4.64 -8.40 -11.59
CA ARG A 187 3.54 -8.35 -12.57
C ARG A 187 3.59 -7.04 -13.37
N ARG A 188 3.82 -5.92 -12.70
CA ARG A 188 4.00 -4.59 -13.31
C ARG A 188 5.28 -4.57 -14.13
N SER A 189 6.38 -5.16 -13.65
CA SER A 189 7.64 -5.25 -14.38
C SER A 189 7.48 -5.95 -15.73
N ALA A 190 6.78 -7.09 -15.77
CA ALA A 190 6.54 -7.83 -17.01
C ALA A 190 5.71 -7.04 -18.03
N ARG A 191 4.63 -6.40 -17.57
CA ARG A 191 3.79 -5.53 -18.42
C ARG A 191 4.53 -4.31 -18.94
N LEU A 192 5.35 -3.71 -18.07
CA LEU A 192 6.15 -2.54 -18.40
C LEU A 192 7.19 -2.87 -19.45
N MET A 193 7.86 -4.01 -19.32
CA MET A 193 8.77 -4.53 -20.34
C MET A 193 8.05 -4.66 -21.69
N GLU A 194 6.94 -5.39 -21.75
CA GLU A 194 6.21 -5.63 -22.99
C GLU A 194 5.77 -4.32 -23.66
N ALA A 195 5.12 -3.43 -22.90
CA ALA A 195 4.61 -2.17 -23.43
C ALA A 195 5.72 -1.24 -23.93
N VAL A 196 6.83 -1.12 -23.19
CA VAL A 196 7.95 -0.25 -23.56
C VAL A 196 8.63 -0.76 -24.83
N LEU A 197 8.91 -2.05 -24.92
CA LEU A 197 9.55 -2.63 -26.10
C LEU A 197 8.66 -2.50 -27.34
N ASN A 198 7.35 -2.77 -27.22
CA ASN A 198 6.39 -2.60 -28.33
C ASN A 198 6.33 -1.13 -28.78
N HIS A 199 6.22 -0.19 -27.84
CA HIS A 199 6.21 1.24 -28.13
C HIS A 199 7.48 1.69 -28.87
N CYS A 200 8.66 1.18 -28.47
CA CYS A 200 9.92 1.47 -29.13
C CYS A 200 9.94 1.04 -30.59
N VAL A 201 9.38 -0.12 -30.91
CA VAL A 201 9.27 -0.62 -32.30
C VAL A 201 8.31 0.25 -33.10
N GLU A 202 7.10 0.46 -32.60
CA GLU A 202 6.03 1.19 -33.31
C GLU A 202 6.43 2.63 -33.62
N ASN A 203 7.07 3.30 -32.66
CA ASN A 203 7.40 4.73 -32.74
C ASN A 203 8.85 5.00 -33.15
N LYS A 204 9.62 3.95 -33.48
CA LYS A 204 11.04 4.03 -33.88
C LYS A 204 11.87 4.87 -32.91
N VAL A 205 11.72 4.56 -31.62
CA VAL A 205 12.35 5.32 -30.55
C VAL A 205 13.86 5.11 -30.57
N GLY A 206 14.63 6.20 -30.62
CA GLY A 206 16.10 6.18 -30.55
C GLY A 206 16.64 6.60 -29.18
N PHE A 207 15.90 7.43 -28.45
CA PHE A 207 16.21 7.86 -27.09
C PHE A 207 15.02 7.63 -26.17
N PHE A 208 15.27 7.05 -25.00
CA PHE A 208 14.24 6.74 -24.02
C PHE A 208 14.67 7.23 -22.64
N ILE A 209 13.96 8.22 -22.10
CA ILE A 209 14.23 8.78 -20.79
C ILE A 209 13.39 8.02 -19.76
N VAL A 210 14.01 7.46 -18.74
CA VAL A 210 13.32 6.80 -17.63
C VAL A 210 13.46 7.70 -16.41
N ASP A 211 12.34 8.22 -15.91
CA ASP A 211 12.32 9.07 -14.73
C ASP A 211 11.87 8.28 -13.51
N VAL A 212 12.72 8.23 -12.49
CA VAL A 212 12.51 7.41 -11.28
C VAL A 212 12.28 8.24 -10.02
N THR A 213 12.01 9.54 -10.16
CA THR A 213 11.84 10.50 -9.05
C THR A 213 10.77 10.08 -8.02
N GLY A 214 9.70 9.41 -8.45
CA GLY A 214 8.56 9.04 -7.61
C GLY A 214 8.50 7.57 -7.20
N LEU A 215 9.60 6.83 -7.31
CA LEU A 215 9.65 5.42 -6.96
C LEU A 215 10.03 5.21 -5.50
N ILE A 216 9.36 4.24 -4.88
CA ILE A 216 9.61 3.83 -3.51
C ILE A 216 10.27 2.45 -3.56
N ILE A 217 11.45 2.33 -2.95
CA ILE A 217 12.15 1.06 -2.81
C ILE A 217 11.58 0.37 -1.59
N VAL A 218 10.70 -0.59 -1.81
CA VAL A 218 10.07 -1.38 -0.74
C VAL A 218 10.84 -2.68 -0.49
N ASP A 219 11.57 -3.18 -1.51
CA ASP A 219 12.47 -4.34 -1.46
C ASP A 219 13.56 -4.24 -2.55
N SER A 220 14.60 -5.09 -2.49
CA SER A 220 15.68 -5.20 -3.50
C SER A 220 15.27 -5.66 -4.90
N HIS A 221 13.96 -5.82 -5.15
CA HIS A 221 13.41 -6.29 -6.42
C HIS A 221 13.34 -5.18 -7.49
N PHE A 222 13.13 -3.93 -7.09
CA PHE A 222 12.99 -2.80 -8.03
C PHE A 222 14.24 -2.62 -8.90
N PRO A 223 15.46 -2.48 -8.32
CA PRO A 223 16.66 -2.19 -9.11
C PRO A 223 16.95 -3.27 -10.16
N VAL A 224 16.66 -4.54 -9.84
CA VAL A 224 16.88 -5.68 -10.75
C VAL A 224 15.94 -5.63 -11.96
N SER A 225 14.65 -5.37 -11.75
CA SER A 225 13.68 -5.30 -12.85
C SER A 225 13.89 -4.07 -13.73
N LEU A 226 14.25 -2.92 -13.14
CA LEU A 226 14.64 -1.74 -13.90
C LEU A 226 15.89 -2.03 -14.74
N GLY A 227 16.92 -2.66 -14.17
CA GLY A 227 18.14 -3.02 -14.91
C GLY A 227 17.87 -3.90 -16.12
N LYS A 228 16.98 -4.90 -15.99
CA LYS A 228 16.54 -5.74 -17.12
C LYS A 228 15.90 -4.92 -18.24
N LEU A 229 15.05 -3.95 -17.91
CA LEU A 229 14.43 -3.05 -18.89
C LEU A 229 15.48 -2.22 -19.63
N LEU A 230 16.41 -1.61 -18.88
CA LEU A 230 17.50 -0.82 -19.46
C LEU A 230 18.37 -1.66 -20.39
N ASP A 231 18.69 -2.89 -19.98
CA ASP A 231 19.43 -3.84 -20.81
C ASP A 231 18.65 -4.23 -22.08
N ALA A 232 17.35 -4.49 -21.98
CA ALA A 232 16.52 -4.83 -23.14
C ALA A 232 16.45 -3.67 -24.15
N LEU A 233 16.25 -2.44 -23.68
CA LEU A 233 16.30 -1.24 -24.51
C LEU A 233 17.66 -1.07 -25.19
N ARG A 234 18.76 -1.31 -24.48
CA ARG A 234 20.11 -1.28 -25.05
C ARG A 234 20.28 -2.32 -26.15
N VAL A 235 19.78 -3.55 -25.97
CA VAL A 235 19.81 -4.61 -27.00
C VAL A 235 19.04 -4.21 -28.25
N MET A 236 17.93 -3.47 -28.09
CA MET A 236 17.18 -2.90 -29.21
C MET A 236 17.89 -1.70 -29.89
N GLY A 237 19.04 -1.26 -29.38
CA GLY A 237 19.76 -0.10 -29.89
C GLY A 237 19.15 1.25 -29.46
N VAL A 238 18.26 1.24 -28.46
CA VAL A 238 17.66 2.44 -27.90
C VAL A 238 18.58 3.00 -26.83
N LYS A 239 18.92 4.29 -26.92
CA LYS A 239 19.76 4.97 -25.94
C LYS A 239 18.92 5.39 -24.73
N THR A 240 19.23 4.83 -23.57
CA THR A 240 18.54 5.13 -22.32
C THR A 240 19.21 6.29 -21.56
N LEU A 241 18.39 7.16 -20.98
CA LEU A 241 18.81 8.23 -20.07
C LEU A 241 18.00 8.07 -18.78
N LEU A 242 18.66 8.04 -17.63
CA LEU A 242 18.01 7.89 -16.33
C LEU A 242 17.97 9.23 -15.60
N THR A 243 16.83 9.58 -15.01
CA THR A 243 16.66 10.79 -14.18
C THR A 243 16.00 10.47 -12.86
N GLY A 244 16.19 11.30 -11.84
CA GLY A 244 15.45 11.17 -10.58
C GLY A 244 15.98 10.10 -9.63
N VAL A 245 17.23 9.65 -9.80
CA VAL A 245 17.86 8.66 -8.90
C VAL A 245 18.02 9.27 -7.50
N SER A 246 17.39 8.65 -6.50
CA SER A 246 17.49 9.06 -5.10
C SER A 246 18.83 8.64 -4.47
N GLY A 247 19.19 9.25 -3.33
CA GLY A 247 20.40 8.87 -2.59
C GLY A 247 20.37 7.43 -2.08
N GLU A 248 19.18 6.90 -1.76
CA GLU A 248 18.98 5.50 -1.38
C GLU A 248 19.25 4.57 -2.58
N MET A 249 18.67 4.86 -3.74
CA MET A 249 18.88 4.09 -4.96
C MET A 249 20.35 4.09 -5.41
N ALA A 250 21.02 5.25 -5.29
CA ALA A 250 22.44 5.36 -5.59
C ALA A 250 23.30 4.51 -4.66
N ARG A 251 22.96 4.43 -3.36
CA ARG A 251 23.66 3.55 -2.40
C ARG A 251 23.46 2.09 -2.77
N GLU A 252 22.22 1.69 -3.08
CA GLU A 252 21.93 0.32 -3.49
C GLU A 252 22.70 -0.10 -4.75
N GLU A 253 22.73 0.76 -5.78
CA GLU A 253 23.47 0.49 -7.02
C GLU A 253 24.96 0.24 -6.77
N VAL A 254 25.59 0.99 -5.84
CA VAL A 254 27.01 0.82 -5.49
C VAL A 254 27.25 -0.45 -4.67
N THR A 255 26.30 -0.85 -3.82
CA THR A 255 26.41 -2.08 -3.02
C THR A 255 26.14 -3.35 -3.80
N ASN A 256 25.47 -3.26 -4.95
CA ASN A 256 25.19 -4.39 -5.82
C ASN A 256 26.48 -4.89 -6.50
N SER A 257 26.75 -6.19 -6.42
CA SER A 257 27.95 -6.80 -7.01
C SER A 257 28.00 -6.71 -8.54
N ARG A 258 26.86 -6.40 -9.17
CA ARG A 258 26.71 -6.12 -10.60
C ARG A 258 25.94 -4.82 -10.74
N SER A 259 26.50 -3.85 -11.46
CA SER A 259 25.80 -2.61 -11.78
C SER A 259 24.51 -2.92 -12.55
N LEU A 260 23.39 -2.44 -12.04
CA LEU A 260 22.06 -2.65 -12.59
C LEU A 260 21.74 -1.60 -13.66
N PHE A 261 22.36 -0.42 -13.57
CA PHE A 261 22.20 0.63 -14.58
C PHE A 261 23.23 0.52 -15.71
N GLY A 262 24.27 -0.30 -15.53
CA GLY A 262 25.28 -0.60 -16.54
C GLY A 262 25.94 0.66 -17.09
N SER A 263 25.83 0.88 -18.41
CA SER A 263 26.35 2.06 -19.09
C SER A 263 25.31 3.18 -19.29
N THR A 264 24.15 3.08 -18.65
CA THR A 264 23.08 4.09 -18.78
C THR A 264 23.54 5.41 -18.19
N LYS A 265 23.41 6.50 -18.94
CA LYS A 265 23.76 7.82 -18.45
C LYS A 265 22.69 8.32 -17.49
N THR A 266 23.10 8.78 -16.31
CA THR A 266 22.21 9.35 -15.30
C THR A 266 22.37 10.86 -15.26
N TYR A 267 21.25 11.56 -15.13
CA TYR A 267 21.16 13.01 -15.04
C TYR A 267 20.35 13.40 -13.81
N SER A 268 20.66 14.55 -13.22
CA SER A 268 19.97 15.02 -12.01
C SER A 268 18.54 15.47 -12.30
N THR A 269 18.24 15.89 -13.53
CA THR A 269 16.93 16.43 -13.92
C THR A 269 16.52 15.99 -15.33
N MET A 270 15.22 15.98 -15.60
CA MET A 270 14.68 15.80 -16.95
C MET A 270 15.26 16.83 -17.94
N GLU A 271 15.40 18.08 -17.51
CA GLU A 271 15.95 19.15 -18.32
C GLU A 271 17.40 18.85 -18.78
N SER A 272 18.27 18.43 -17.86
CA SER A 272 19.66 18.12 -18.21
C SER A 272 19.77 16.87 -19.11
N ALA A 273 18.88 15.89 -18.94
CA ALA A 273 18.78 14.75 -19.85
C ALA A 273 18.38 15.21 -21.27
N LEU A 274 17.36 16.06 -21.39
CA LEU A 274 16.91 16.63 -22.66
C LEU A 274 17.98 17.47 -23.35
N GLN A 275 18.68 18.32 -22.61
CA GLN A 275 19.82 19.10 -23.12
C GLN A 275 20.94 18.21 -23.66
N SER A 276 21.20 17.07 -23.02
CA SER A 276 22.25 16.13 -23.46
C SER A 276 21.98 15.48 -24.81
N ILE A 277 20.71 15.50 -25.27
CA ILE A 277 20.28 15.00 -26.57
C ILE A 277 19.86 16.13 -27.53
N GLY A 278 20.24 17.37 -27.22
CA GLY A 278 20.15 18.52 -28.12
C GLY A 278 18.88 19.36 -28.00
N PHE A 279 18.07 19.18 -26.94
CA PHE A 279 16.91 20.04 -26.69
C PHE A 279 17.31 21.23 -25.86
N HIS A 280 17.03 22.43 -26.36
CA HIS A 280 17.26 23.68 -25.65
C HIS A 280 15.98 24.50 -25.64
N LEU A 281 15.68 25.11 -24.50
CA LEU A 281 14.62 26.10 -24.42
C LEU A 281 15.07 27.34 -25.18
N VAL A 282 14.31 27.72 -26.21
CA VAL A 282 14.48 28.99 -26.91
C VAL A 282 13.39 29.92 -26.41
N GLN A 283 13.75 30.88 -25.56
CA GLN A 283 12.85 31.97 -25.20
C GLN A 283 12.87 32.99 -26.33
N ASN A 284 11.77 33.08 -27.07
CA ASN A 284 11.57 34.22 -27.97
C ASN A 284 11.08 35.38 -27.11
N GLU A 285 11.92 36.40 -26.93
CA GLU A 285 11.47 37.69 -26.40
C GLU A 285 10.40 38.23 -27.36
N GLN A 286 9.15 38.32 -26.89
CA GLN A 286 8.08 39.07 -27.55
C GLN A 286 8.13 40.53 -27.09
#